data_AF-A0A2P9AGK0-F1
#
_entry.id   AF-A0A2P9AGK0-F1
#
_cell.length_a   1.000
_cell.length_b   1.000
_cell.length_c   1.000
_cell.angle_alpha   90.00
_cell.angle_beta   90.00
_cell.angle_gamma   90.00
#
_symmetry.space_group_name_H-M   'P 1'
#
loop_
_entity.id
_entity.type
_entity.pdbx_description
1 polymer ?
#
loop_
_entity_poly.entity_id
_entity_poly.type
_entity_poly.pdbx_seq_one_letter_code
_entity_poly.pdbx_strand_id
1 'polypeptide(L)'
;MWRDNCHGRSSIQNHKIVVDALRLLGCQVSKSHVFAVLGLLHDAWRSIHRCLRVYLLGRAESPRPAGNQIAMQIPVFEPSCADNESLAVTDREIHLYLDDSGSREPDREPKEKRRDEMDYFALGGILINEEDVDELYSRHKTFCQQHGISYPLHSWAIRGGRGDFGWLKKPEAAYEFLGDLQRMLLALPVIGIAAVIDRPGYVARYRDRYQDQLWFMCKTAYCILIERAAKYARSQDRKLRVFFERAGKAEDRDLVAYTRILKTQGMPFDGANSANYGSLTAQEFKDIVRGEPRGKTKATPMLQIADLYLYPMAKGGYDPSYRPYKALMEHKRLIDAHLPPEELASRGIKYSCFDRVKNKDPD
;
A
#
# COMPACT_ATOMS: atom_id res chain seq x y z
N MET A 1 50.51 1.84 24.33
CA MET A 1 51.26 2.86 23.54
C MET A 1 51.20 2.45 22.07
N TRP A 2 50.05 2.62 21.42
CA TRP A 2 49.88 2.42 19.98
C TRP A 2 49.03 3.60 19.51
N ARG A 3 49.67 4.54 18.83
CA ARG A 3 49.06 5.70 18.19
C ARG A 3 49.51 5.74 16.74
N ASP A 4 48.53 6.06 15.90
CA ASP A 4 48.63 6.89 14.71
C ASP A 4 49.46 6.39 13.53
N ASN A 5 48.76 5.74 12.58
CA ASN A 5 48.97 6.00 11.16
C ASN A 5 47.83 5.41 10.32
N CYS A 6 46.82 6.23 9.99
CA CYS A 6 45.90 5.99 8.87
C CYS A 6 45.01 7.22 8.59
N HIS A 7 45.59 8.40 8.37
CA HIS A 7 44.86 9.54 7.80
C HIS A 7 45.68 10.10 6.63
N GLY A 8 45.43 9.57 5.42
CA GLY A 8 46.12 10.05 4.23
C GLY A 8 45.54 9.62 2.88
N ARG A 9 44.54 8.72 2.82
CA ARG A 9 44.01 8.23 1.53
C ARG A 9 42.55 8.58 1.23
N SER A 10 41.75 9.08 2.17
CA SER A 10 40.31 9.35 1.91
C SER A 10 40.01 10.74 1.32
N SER A 11 40.84 11.76 1.52
CA SER A 11 40.49 13.12 1.04
C SER A 11 40.68 13.31 -0.47
N ILE A 12 41.66 12.61 -1.07
CA ILE A 12 41.96 12.75 -2.51
C ILE A 12 40.88 12.05 -3.36
N GLN A 13 40.31 10.94 -2.88
CA GLN A 13 39.28 10.19 -3.61
C GLN A 13 37.93 10.90 -3.60
N ASN A 14 37.55 11.54 -2.49
CA ASN A 14 36.31 12.33 -2.41
C ASN A 14 36.39 13.63 -3.24
N HIS A 15 37.58 14.22 -3.36
CA HIS A 15 37.76 15.44 -4.16
C HIS A 15 37.64 15.19 -5.67
N LYS A 16 37.96 13.97 -6.15
CA LYS A 16 37.86 13.60 -7.56
C LYS A 16 36.40 13.39 -7.97
N ILE A 17 35.61 12.72 -7.13
CA ILE A 17 34.19 12.43 -7.39
C ILE A 17 33.34 13.72 -7.47
N VAL A 18 33.58 14.68 -6.59
CA VAL A 18 32.82 15.94 -6.58
C VAL A 18 33.19 16.86 -7.75
N VAL A 19 34.47 16.88 -8.16
CA VAL A 19 34.92 17.68 -9.31
C VAL A 19 34.45 17.06 -10.63
N ASP A 20 34.41 15.73 -10.73
CA ASP A 20 33.91 15.04 -11.92
C ASP A 20 32.38 15.18 -12.07
N ALA A 21 31.63 15.17 -10.96
CA ALA A 21 30.19 15.43 -10.97
C ALA A 21 29.82 16.87 -11.39
N LEU A 22 30.62 17.87 -11.00
CA LEU A 22 30.40 19.27 -11.38
C LEU A 22 30.81 19.57 -12.83
N ARG A 23 31.80 18.85 -13.37
CA ARG A 23 32.18 18.93 -14.80
C ARG A 23 31.11 18.34 -15.73
N LEU A 24 30.42 17.28 -15.31
CA LEU A 24 29.30 16.69 -16.05
C LEU A 24 28.07 17.63 -16.14
N LEU A 25 28.00 18.66 -15.29
CA LEU A 25 26.95 19.67 -15.26
C LEU A 25 27.35 21.00 -15.92
N GLY A 26 28.51 21.06 -16.60
CA GLY A 26 28.94 22.23 -17.37
C GLY A 26 29.36 23.46 -16.54
N CYS A 27 29.45 23.35 -15.21
CA CYS A 27 29.81 24.47 -14.34
C CYS A 27 31.33 24.54 -14.11
N GLN A 28 31.95 25.67 -14.46
CA GLN A 28 33.30 26.00 -14.02
C GLN A 28 33.26 26.58 -12.61
N VAL A 29 33.64 25.78 -11.60
CA VAL A 29 33.72 26.24 -10.20
C VAL A 29 35.19 26.35 -9.79
N SER A 30 35.60 27.51 -9.27
CA SER A 30 36.96 27.73 -8.77
C SER A 30 37.22 26.92 -7.50
N LYS A 31 38.45 26.41 -7.32
CA LYS A 31 38.85 25.64 -6.13
C LYS A 31 38.54 26.37 -4.81
N SER A 32 38.61 27.70 -4.80
CA SER A 32 38.30 28.54 -3.65
C SER A 32 36.84 28.43 -3.17
N HIS A 33 35.88 28.22 -4.06
CA HIS A 33 34.46 28.08 -3.68
C HIS A 33 34.14 26.71 -3.05
N VAL A 34 34.83 25.65 -3.46
CA VAL A 34 34.63 24.29 -2.92
C VAL A 34 35.08 24.21 -1.46
N PHE A 35 36.19 24.89 -1.11
CA PHE A 35 36.68 24.93 0.27
C PHE A 35 35.75 25.73 1.21
N ALA A 36 35.12 26.80 0.72
CA ALA A 36 34.17 27.59 1.51
C ALA A 36 32.90 26.80 1.87
N VAL A 37 32.37 26.03 0.92
CA VAL A 37 31.16 25.20 1.13
C VAL A 37 31.44 24.03 2.08
N LEU A 38 32.61 23.40 1.99
CA LEU A 38 33.01 22.33 2.90
C LEU A 38 33.27 22.82 4.33
N GLY A 39 33.77 24.05 4.48
CA GLY A 39 33.92 24.70 5.79
C GLY A 39 32.57 24.90 6.49
N LEU A 40 31.58 25.44 5.77
CA LEU A 40 30.23 25.69 6.30
C LEU A 40 29.51 24.40 6.74
N LEU A 41 29.69 23.30 5.99
CA LEU A 41 29.10 22.00 6.33
C LEU A 41 29.73 21.38 7.59
N HIS A 42 31.04 21.57 7.79
CA HIS A 42 31.74 21.08 8.97
C HIS A 42 31.36 21.87 10.24
N ASP A 43 31.14 23.18 10.13
CA ASP A 43 30.69 24.01 11.26
C ASP A 43 29.22 23.75 11.63
N ALA A 44 28.36 23.50 10.63
CA ALA A 44 26.99 23.05 10.86
C ALA A 44 26.93 21.70 11.61
N TRP A 45 27.79 20.75 11.22
CA TRP A 45 27.90 19.45 11.89
C TRP A 45 28.35 19.56 13.36
N ARG A 46 29.32 20.44 13.64
CA ARG A 46 29.79 20.71 15.02
C ARG A 46 28.73 21.38 15.89
N SER A 47 27.85 22.20 15.30
CA SER A 47 26.74 22.84 16.02
C SER A 47 25.67 21.82 16.43
N ILE A 48 25.31 20.91 15.52
CA ILE A 48 24.34 19.82 15.77
C ILE A 48 24.84 18.89 16.89
N HIS A 49 26.12 18.53 16.89
CA HIS A 49 26.71 17.68 17.94
C HIS A 49 26.73 18.34 19.32
N ARG A 50 26.77 19.70 19.38
CA ARG A 50 26.76 20.45 20.63
C ARG A 50 25.35 20.50 21.25
N CYS A 51 24.31 20.65 20.42
CA CYS A 51 22.91 20.63 20.87
C CYS A 51 22.48 19.25 21.39
N LEU A 52 22.92 18.15 20.75
CA LEU A 52 22.60 16.79 21.21
C LEU A 52 23.20 16.44 22.57
N ARG A 53 24.33 17.05 22.95
CA ARG A 53 24.99 16.79 24.23
C ARG A 53 24.29 17.45 25.42
N VAL A 54 23.62 18.59 25.19
CA VAL A 54 22.85 19.30 26.23
C VAL A 54 21.52 18.59 26.50
N TYR A 55 20.94 17.95 25.48
CA TYR A 55 19.63 17.28 25.62
C TYR A 55 19.71 15.92 26.35
N LEU A 56 20.86 15.24 26.32
CA LEU A 56 21.02 13.89 26.87
C LEU A 56 21.53 13.84 28.32
N LEU A 57 21.90 14.98 28.94
CA LEU A 57 22.46 15.04 30.30
C LEU A 57 21.53 15.74 31.32
N GLY A 58 20.29 16.06 30.95
CA GLY A 58 19.39 16.92 31.72
C GLY A 58 18.20 16.24 32.41
N ARG A 59 18.30 14.98 32.86
CA ARG A 59 17.26 14.37 33.71
C ARG A 59 17.85 13.54 34.86
N ALA A 60 17.97 14.18 36.02
CA ALA A 60 18.14 13.51 37.30
C ALA A 60 17.19 14.13 38.33
N GLU A 61 16.39 13.23 38.94
CA GLU A 61 15.87 13.20 40.32
C GLU A 61 14.93 14.31 40.85
N SER A 62 13.80 13.85 41.39
CA SER A 62 13.15 14.46 42.56
C SER A 62 12.41 13.40 43.41
N PRO A 63 12.38 13.58 44.75
CA PRO A 63 12.03 12.53 45.71
C PRO A 63 10.54 12.46 46.04
N ARG A 64 10.07 11.29 46.50
CA ARG A 64 8.73 11.06 47.07
C ARG A 64 8.74 11.21 48.60
N PRO A 65 7.69 11.73 49.24
CA PRO A 65 7.50 11.62 50.67
C PRO A 65 6.61 10.41 51.05
N ALA A 66 6.88 9.88 52.24
CA ALA A 66 6.20 8.78 52.90
C ALA A 66 4.87 9.22 53.56
N GLY A 67 3.91 8.28 53.67
CA GLY A 67 2.67 8.51 54.41
C GLY A 67 1.75 7.29 54.49
N ASN A 68 1.84 6.60 55.63
CA ASN A 68 0.86 5.78 56.37
C ASN A 68 -0.10 4.77 55.70
N GLN A 69 0.00 3.56 56.27
CA GLN A 69 -0.89 2.40 56.17
C GLN A 69 -2.22 2.62 56.89
N ILE A 70 -3.32 2.27 56.23
CA ILE A 70 -4.55 1.78 56.87
C ILE A 70 -5.03 0.58 56.05
N ALA A 71 -5.07 -0.58 56.70
CA ALA A 71 -5.52 -1.84 56.11
C ALA A 71 -7.05 -1.92 56.08
N MET A 72 -7.62 -2.07 54.89
CA MET A 72 -8.98 -2.58 54.69
C MET A 72 -8.89 -3.78 53.73
N GLN A 73 -9.33 -4.93 54.21
CA GLN A 73 -9.42 -6.16 53.42
C GLN A 73 -10.52 -6.02 52.37
N ILE A 74 -10.10 -5.89 51.11
CA ILE A 74 -10.94 -6.02 49.92
C ILE A 74 -10.70 -7.45 49.39
N PRO A 75 -11.74 -8.24 49.08
CA PRO A 75 -11.56 -9.59 48.55
C PRO A 75 -10.77 -9.54 47.24
N VAL A 76 -9.63 -10.21 47.22
CA VAL A 76 -8.79 -10.41 46.05
C VAL A 76 -9.54 -11.35 45.11
N PHE A 77 -10.16 -10.79 44.07
CA PHE A 77 -10.49 -11.56 42.88
C PHE A 77 -9.17 -11.80 42.15
N GLU A 78 -8.71 -13.05 42.14
CA GLU A 78 -7.54 -13.45 41.35
C GLU A 78 -7.82 -13.10 39.88
N PRO A 79 -6.99 -12.26 39.23
CA PRO A 79 -7.05 -12.15 37.80
C PRO A 79 -6.50 -13.47 37.26
N SER A 80 -7.38 -14.31 36.70
CA SER A 80 -6.91 -15.45 35.91
C SER A 80 -6.02 -14.87 34.81
N CYS A 81 -4.74 -15.17 34.89
CA CYS A 81 -3.81 -14.99 33.80
C CYS A 81 -4.28 -15.95 32.70
N ALA A 82 -5.26 -15.52 31.90
CA ALA A 82 -5.47 -16.08 30.60
C ALA A 82 -4.23 -15.66 29.81
N ASP A 83 -3.28 -16.58 29.75
CA ASP A 83 -2.18 -16.53 28.82
C ASP A 83 -2.77 -16.16 27.47
N ASN A 84 -2.46 -14.94 27.02
CA ASN A 84 -2.67 -14.56 25.65
C ASN A 84 -1.55 -15.28 24.87
N GLU A 85 -1.67 -16.61 24.75
CA GLU A 85 -0.87 -17.40 23.84
C GLU A 85 -1.07 -16.76 22.48
N SER A 86 -0.04 -16.05 22.02
CA SER A 86 0.03 -15.63 20.63
C SER A 86 0.02 -16.92 19.82
N LEU A 87 -1.17 -17.31 19.35
CA LEU A 87 -1.33 -18.48 18.50
C LEU A 87 -0.26 -18.38 17.41
N ALA A 88 0.61 -19.39 17.39
CA ALA A 88 1.74 -19.42 16.49
C ALA A 88 1.18 -19.47 15.07
N VAL A 89 1.16 -18.30 14.41
CA VAL A 89 0.66 -18.17 13.03
C VAL A 89 1.26 -19.29 12.19
N THR A 90 0.40 -20.14 11.64
CA THR A 90 0.83 -21.28 10.82
C THR A 90 1.71 -20.80 9.65
N ASP A 91 2.59 -21.66 9.11
CA ASP A 91 3.39 -21.28 7.92
C ASP A 91 2.54 -21.21 6.63
N ARG A 92 1.21 -21.40 6.74
CA ARG A 92 0.27 -21.26 5.64
C ARG A 92 0.15 -19.81 5.21
N GLU A 93 -0.12 -19.61 3.92
CA GLU A 93 -0.16 -18.27 3.34
C GLU A 93 -1.54 -17.90 2.78
N ILE A 94 -1.80 -16.60 2.81
CA ILE A 94 -2.71 -15.91 1.89
C ILE A 94 -1.84 -15.08 0.93
N HIS A 95 -2.12 -15.20 -0.35
CA HIS A 95 -1.46 -14.43 -1.40
C HIS A 95 -2.31 -13.22 -1.76
N LEU A 96 -1.73 -12.03 -1.68
CA LEU A 96 -2.26 -10.81 -2.26
C LEU A 96 -1.65 -10.63 -3.66
N TYR A 97 -2.49 -10.67 -4.69
CA TYR A 97 -2.13 -10.23 -6.03
C TYR A 97 -2.71 -8.83 -6.25
N LEU A 98 -1.83 -7.84 -6.45
CA LEU A 98 -2.22 -6.45 -6.63
C LEU A 98 -1.92 -5.94 -8.03
N ASP A 99 -2.84 -5.11 -8.50
CA ASP A 99 -2.76 -4.31 -9.71
C ASP A 99 -3.07 -2.84 -9.35
N ASP A 100 -2.88 -1.94 -10.29
CA ASP A 100 -3.23 -0.54 -10.17
C ASP A 100 -4.23 -0.10 -11.24
N SER A 101 -5.03 0.90 -10.93
CA SER A 101 -5.98 1.49 -11.87
C SER A 101 -6.13 2.97 -11.64
N GLY A 102 -6.35 3.72 -12.72
CA GLY A 102 -6.38 5.17 -12.69
C GLY A 102 -4.99 5.80 -12.81
N SER A 103 -4.91 7.11 -12.59
CA SER A 103 -3.68 7.87 -12.80
C SER A 103 -2.84 7.94 -11.53
N ARG A 104 -1.55 7.65 -11.63
CA ARG A 104 -0.58 7.82 -10.53
C ARG A 104 -0.23 9.28 -10.26
N GLU A 105 -0.39 10.14 -11.26
CA GLU A 105 -0.11 11.57 -11.15
C GLU A 105 -1.31 12.24 -10.46
N PRO A 106 -1.15 12.85 -9.28
CA PRO A 106 -2.26 13.33 -8.47
C PRO A 106 -2.97 14.54 -9.08
N ASP A 107 -2.23 15.47 -9.69
CA ASP A 107 -2.67 16.79 -10.16
C ASP A 107 -2.71 16.93 -11.68
N ARG A 108 -2.27 15.91 -12.43
CA ARG A 108 -2.34 15.89 -13.89
C ARG A 108 -3.79 15.84 -14.36
N GLU A 109 -4.28 16.91 -14.97
CA GLU A 109 -5.63 16.93 -15.51
C GLU A 109 -5.82 15.80 -16.55
N PRO A 110 -6.95 15.07 -16.49
CA PRO A 110 -7.28 14.10 -17.51
C PRO A 110 -7.33 14.77 -18.88
N LYS A 111 -6.71 14.15 -19.90
CA LYS A 111 -6.78 14.66 -21.29
C LYS A 111 -8.21 14.78 -21.80
N GLU A 112 -9.09 13.91 -21.33
CA GLU A 112 -10.52 13.91 -21.64
C GLU A 112 -11.32 13.69 -20.36
N LYS A 113 -12.40 14.45 -20.19
CA LYS A 113 -13.33 14.25 -19.07
C LYS A 113 -14.06 12.93 -19.29
N ARG A 114 -13.96 12.01 -18.33
CA ARG A 114 -14.67 10.73 -18.39
C ARG A 114 -16.17 10.96 -18.24
N ARG A 115 -16.97 10.17 -19.00
CA ARG A 115 -18.44 10.21 -18.93
C ARG A 115 -18.99 9.88 -17.55
N ASP A 116 -18.29 9.02 -16.81
CA ASP A 116 -18.66 8.59 -15.46
C ASP A 116 -18.04 9.48 -14.36
N GLU A 117 -17.39 10.58 -14.74
CA GLU A 117 -16.77 11.59 -13.88
C GLU A 117 -15.74 11.07 -12.85
N MET A 118 -15.36 9.80 -12.93
CA MET A 118 -14.40 9.22 -11.99
C MET A 118 -13.00 9.78 -12.22
N ASP A 119 -12.37 10.31 -11.17
CA ASP A 119 -10.95 10.66 -11.19
C ASP A 119 -10.25 10.12 -9.95
N TYR A 120 -9.53 9.03 -10.12
CA TYR A 120 -9.00 8.24 -9.02
C TYR A 120 -7.64 7.65 -9.32
N PHE A 121 -7.01 7.21 -8.23
CA PHE A 121 -5.97 6.20 -8.24
C PHE A 121 -6.40 5.07 -7.31
N ALA A 122 -6.25 3.83 -7.76
CA ALA A 122 -6.55 2.65 -6.96
C ALA A 122 -5.37 1.70 -6.99
N LEU A 123 -5.09 1.11 -5.83
CA LEU A 123 -4.23 -0.06 -5.72
C LEU A 123 -5.03 -1.16 -5.01
N GLY A 124 -5.07 -2.34 -5.59
CA GLY A 124 -5.86 -3.43 -5.03
C GLY A 124 -5.86 -4.66 -5.92
N GLY A 125 -6.67 -5.64 -5.56
CA GLY A 125 -6.74 -6.89 -6.29
C GLY A 125 -7.40 -7.96 -5.43
N ILE A 126 -6.79 -9.15 -5.41
CA ILE A 126 -7.38 -10.33 -4.77
C ILE A 126 -6.49 -10.91 -3.67
N LEU A 127 -7.14 -11.36 -2.61
CA LEU A 127 -6.62 -12.28 -1.60
C LEU A 127 -7.08 -13.69 -1.94
N ILE A 128 -6.17 -14.65 -1.90
CA ILE A 128 -6.45 -16.07 -2.15
C ILE A 128 -5.60 -16.93 -1.21
N ASN A 129 -6.14 -18.01 -0.67
CA ASN A 129 -5.32 -18.95 0.09
C ASN A 129 -4.35 -19.66 -0.86
N GLU A 130 -3.15 -19.99 -0.39
CA GLU A 130 -2.14 -20.61 -1.26
C GLU A 130 -2.61 -21.93 -1.88
N GLU A 131 -3.42 -22.71 -1.16
CA GLU A 131 -3.99 -23.97 -1.64
C GLU A 131 -5.00 -23.82 -2.79
N ASP A 132 -5.61 -22.65 -2.94
CA ASP A 132 -6.67 -22.39 -3.91
C ASP A 132 -6.13 -21.83 -5.25
N VAL A 133 -4.81 -21.58 -5.33
CA VAL A 133 -4.16 -20.96 -6.50
C VAL A 133 -4.30 -21.82 -7.76
N ASP A 134 -4.13 -23.13 -7.64
CA ASP A 134 -4.23 -24.06 -8.77
C ASP A 134 -5.66 -24.17 -9.31
N GLU A 135 -6.66 -24.04 -8.43
CA GLU A 135 -8.06 -23.99 -8.84
C GLU A 135 -8.36 -22.73 -9.66
N LEU A 136 -7.93 -21.56 -9.18
CA LEU A 136 -8.08 -20.30 -9.93
C LEU A 136 -7.41 -20.40 -11.31
N TYR A 137 -6.18 -20.91 -11.35
CA TYR A 137 -5.46 -21.10 -12.61
C TYR A 137 -6.25 -21.98 -13.57
N SER A 138 -6.78 -23.11 -13.09
CA SER A 138 -7.55 -24.07 -13.89
C SER A 138 -8.86 -23.49 -14.41
N ARG A 139 -9.60 -22.74 -13.57
CA ARG A 139 -10.84 -22.05 -13.98
C ARG A 139 -10.57 -20.95 -15.00
N HIS A 140 -9.53 -20.14 -14.81
CA HIS A 140 -9.11 -19.12 -15.77
C HIS A 140 -8.74 -19.74 -17.11
N LYS A 141 -7.90 -20.78 -17.10
CA LYS A 141 -7.48 -21.48 -18.32
C LYS A 141 -8.66 -22.07 -19.07
N THR A 142 -9.60 -22.70 -18.36
CA THR A 142 -10.81 -23.29 -18.94
C THR A 142 -11.67 -22.22 -19.61
N PHE A 143 -11.89 -21.09 -18.94
CA PHE A 143 -12.61 -19.96 -19.51
C PHE A 143 -11.93 -19.40 -20.77
N CYS A 144 -10.61 -19.18 -20.73
CA CYS A 144 -9.87 -18.71 -21.90
C CYS A 144 -9.96 -19.70 -23.06
N GLN A 145 -9.87 -21.01 -22.80
CA GLN A 145 -10.01 -22.04 -23.83
C GLN A 145 -11.42 -22.06 -24.45
N GLN A 146 -12.47 -21.95 -23.63
CA GLN A 146 -13.86 -21.90 -24.10
C GLN A 146 -14.12 -20.74 -25.07
N HIS A 147 -13.50 -19.58 -24.83
CA HIS A 147 -13.65 -18.41 -25.68
C HIS A 147 -12.52 -18.23 -26.71
N GLY A 148 -11.62 -19.21 -26.86
CA GLY A 148 -10.50 -19.14 -27.82
C GLY A 148 -9.49 -18.02 -27.54
N ILE A 149 -9.35 -17.60 -26.27
CA ILE A 149 -8.49 -16.49 -25.84
C ILE A 149 -7.09 -17.00 -25.55
N SER A 150 -6.10 -16.42 -26.22
CA SER A 150 -4.66 -16.69 -26.03
C SER A 150 -3.87 -15.48 -25.49
N TYR A 151 -4.57 -14.38 -25.21
CA TYR A 151 -4.01 -13.12 -24.72
C TYR A 151 -4.56 -12.79 -23.31
N PRO A 152 -3.90 -11.89 -22.54
CA PRO A 152 -4.35 -11.57 -21.18
C PRO A 152 -5.73 -10.90 -21.12
N LEU A 153 -6.52 -11.24 -20.11
CA LEU A 153 -7.78 -10.58 -19.78
C LEU A 153 -7.50 -9.21 -19.15
N HIS A 154 -7.41 -8.17 -19.97
CA HIS A 154 -7.25 -6.79 -19.52
C HIS A 154 -8.61 -6.13 -19.28
N SER A 155 -8.86 -5.69 -18.05
CA SER A 155 -10.16 -5.13 -17.65
C SER A 155 -10.52 -3.89 -18.48
N TRP A 156 -9.56 -3.00 -18.74
CA TRP A 156 -9.76 -1.83 -19.60
C TRP A 156 -10.12 -2.19 -21.04
N ALA A 157 -9.47 -3.21 -21.61
CA ALA A 157 -9.72 -3.64 -22.98
C ALA A 157 -11.10 -4.28 -23.12
N ILE A 158 -11.49 -5.12 -22.16
CA ILE A 158 -12.80 -5.77 -22.09
C ILE A 158 -13.92 -4.72 -22.00
N ARG A 159 -13.84 -3.81 -21.01
CA ARG A 159 -14.88 -2.78 -20.80
C ARG A 159 -15.06 -1.86 -22.00
N GLY A 160 -13.97 -1.56 -22.70
CA GLY A 160 -14.00 -0.66 -23.86
C GLY A 160 -14.18 -1.35 -25.21
N GLY A 161 -14.24 -2.69 -25.26
CA GLY A 161 -14.16 -3.45 -26.51
C GLY A 161 -12.96 -3.02 -27.36
N ARG A 162 -11.75 -3.01 -26.79
CA ARG A 162 -10.53 -2.48 -27.41
C ARG A 162 -9.53 -3.59 -27.73
N GLY A 163 -8.67 -3.35 -28.73
CA GLY A 163 -7.61 -4.27 -29.12
C GLY A 163 -8.18 -5.66 -29.44
N ASP A 164 -7.59 -6.69 -28.84
CA ASP A 164 -8.00 -8.09 -29.01
C ASP A 164 -9.44 -8.37 -28.54
N PHE A 165 -10.01 -7.49 -27.72
CA PHE A 165 -11.41 -7.55 -27.29
C PHE A 165 -12.35 -6.71 -28.17
N GLY A 166 -11.90 -6.27 -29.35
CA GLY A 166 -12.71 -5.49 -30.30
C GLY A 166 -14.02 -6.17 -30.74
N TRP A 167 -14.05 -7.50 -30.69
CA TRP A 167 -15.23 -8.32 -30.99
C TRP A 167 -16.37 -8.15 -29.97
N LEU A 168 -16.09 -7.67 -28.74
CA LEU A 168 -17.10 -7.32 -27.73
C LEU A 168 -17.94 -6.09 -28.10
N LYS A 169 -17.64 -5.41 -29.21
CA LYS A 169 -18.54 -4.36 -29.74
C LYS A 169 -19.84 -4.95 -30.31
N LYS A 170 -19.88 -6.26 -30.57
CA LYS A 170 -21.10 -6.97 -30.97
C LYS A 170 -21.92 -7.32 -29.72
N PRO A 171 -23.16 -6.82 -29.57
CA PRO A 171 -23.96 -7.00 -28.37
C PRO A 171 -24.16 -8.45 -27.94
N GLU A 172 -24.34 -9.36 -28.89
CA GLU A 172 -24.59 -10.79 -28.63
C GLU A 172 -23.34 -11.45 -28.03
N ALA A 173 -22.19 -11.19 -28.65
CA ALA A 173 -20.90 -11.70 -28.15
C ALA A 173 -20.53 -11.10 -26.79
N ALA A 174 -20.85 -9.82 -26.58
CA ALA A 174 -20.66 -9.16 -25.29
C ALA A 174 -21.56 -9.76 -24.21
N TYR A 175 -22.83 -10.01 -24.51
CA TYR A 175 -23.78 -10.59 -23.57
C TYR A 175 -23.34 -11.98 -23.11
N GLU A 176 -22.96 -12.85 -24.05
CA GLU A 176 -22.47 -14.20 -23.76
C GLU A 176 -21.19 -14.14 -22.92
N PHE A 177 -20.14 -13.49 -23.44
CA PHE A 177 -18.83 -13.44 -22.80
C PHE A 177 -18.87 -12.76 -21.42
N LEU A 178 -19.54 -11.62 -21.26
CA LEU A 178 -19.61 -10.93 -19.98
C LEU A 178 -20.44 -11.72 -18.96
N GLY A 179 -21.45 -12.46 -19.42
CA GLY A 179 -22.20 -13.39 -18.58
C GLY A 179 -21.33 -14.52 -18.04
N ASP A 180 -20.54 -15.16 -18.90
CA ASP A 180 -19.59 -16.21 -18.51
C ASP A 180 -18.45 -15.67 -17.64
N LEU A 181 -17.91 -14.51 -17.98
CA LEU A 181 -16.87 -13.84 -17.20
C LEU A 181 -17.37 -13.56 -15.79
N GLN A 182 -18.58 -13.02 -15.65
CA GLN A 182 -19.18 -12.77 -14.34
C GLN A 182 -19.34 -14.10 -13.57
N ARG A 183 -19.89 -15.15 -14.17
CA ARG A 183 -20.04 -16.46 -13.53
C ARG A 183 -18.69 -17.01 -13.03
N MET A 184 -17.66 -16.95 -13.87
CA MET A 184 -16.32 -17.41 -13.52
C MET A 184 -15.78 -16.59 -12.34
N LEU A 185 -15.80 -15.27 -12.40
CA LEU A 185 -15.29 -14.40 -11.33
C LEU A 185 -16.01 -14.61 -10.00
N LEU A 186 -17.34 -14.79 -10.00
CA LEU A 186 -18.13 -15.02 -8.78
C LEU A 186 -17.91 -16.39 -8.15
N ALA A 187 -17.46 -17.38 -8.94
CA ALA A 187 -17.18 -18.73 -8.47
C ALA A 187 -15.74 -18.92 -7.94
N LEU A 188 -14.85 -17.94 -8.12
CA LEU A 188 -13.47 -18.04 -7.66
C LEU A 188 -13.38 -17.94 -6.12
N PRO A 189 -12.52 -18.75 -5.46
CA PRO A 189 -12.27 -18.70 -4.02
C PRO A 189 -11.36 -17.52 -3.63
N VAL A 190 -11.74 -16.31 -4.03
CA VAL A 190 -10.96 -15.09 -3.80
C VAL A 190 -11.76 -14.01 -3.10
N ILE A 191 -11.05 -13.10 -2.45
CA ILE A 191 -11.62 -11.93 -1.80
C ILE A 191 -10.95 -10.67 -2.37
N GLY A 192 -11.76 -9.80 -2.97
CA GLY A 192 -11.37 -8.49 -3.45
C GLY A 192 -11.07 -7.53 -2.30
N ILE A 193 -9.95 -6.81 -2.40
CA ILE A 193 -9.54 -5.76 -1.47
C ILE A 193 -8.87 -4.61 -2.23
N ALA A 194 -9.11 -3.37 -1.82
CA ALA A 194 -8.52 -2.20 -2.46
C ALA A 194 -8.32 -1.01 -1.50
N ALA A 195 -7.40 -0.14 -1.89
CA ALA A 195 -7.32 1.24 -1.45
C ALA A 195 -7.50 2.16 -2.66
N VAL A 196 -8.59 2.92 -2.64
CA VAL A 196 -9.03 3.83 -3.72
C VAL A 196 -8.92 5.25 -3.18
N ILE A 197 -8.27 6.11 -3.95
CA ILE A 197 -8.05 7.52 -3.62
C ILE A 197 -8.78 8.37 -4.67
N ASP A 198 -9.73 9.19 -4.23
CA ASP A 198 -10.30 10.24 -5.07
C ASP A 198 -9.23 11.31 -5.27
N ARG A 199 -8.79 11.48 -6.51
CA ARG A 199 -7.67 12.38 -6.84
C ARG A 199 -8.02 13.85 -6.60
N PRO A 200 -9.17 14.37 -7.05
CA PRO A 200 -9.56 15.75 -6.77
C PRO A 200 -9.65 16.04 -5.27
N GLY A 201 -10.22 15.12 -4.48
CA GLY A 201 -10.27 15.23 -3.03
C GLY A 201 -8.89 15.13 -2.37
N TYR A 202 -8.00 14.27 -2.88
CA TYR A 202 -6.61 14.18 -2.41
C TYR A 202 -5.87 15.49 -2.62
N VAL A 203 -5.94 16.05 -3.84
CA VAL A 203 -5.34 17.34 -4.16
C VAL A 203 -5.93 18.45 -3.29
N ALA A 204 -7.26 18.54 -3.17
CA ALA A 204 -7.91 19.55 -2.35
C ALA A 204 -7.49 19.48 -0.86
N ARG A 205 -7.25 18.28 -0.33
CA ARG A 205 -6.86 18.09 1.07
C ARG A 205 -5.39 18.39 1.34
N TYR A 206 -4.52 18.09 0.38
CA TYR A 206 -3.07 18.01 0.64
C TYR A 206 -2.23 19.04 -0.12
N ARG A 207 -2.79 19.74 -1.13
CA ARG A 207 -2.05 20.71 -1.95
C ARG A 207 -1.38 21.79 -1.10
N ASP A 208 -2.12 22.41 -0.20
CA ASP A 208 -1.59 23.52 0.60
C ASP A 208 -0.53 23.07 1.61
N ARG A 209 -0.64 21.82 2.10
CA ARG A 209 0.25 21.28 3.13
C ARG A 209 1.56 20.73 2.56
N TYR A 210 1.53 20.17 1.35
CA TYR A 210 2.63 19.39 0.81
C TYR A 210 3.16 19.90 -0.53
N GLN A 211 2.47 20.85 -1.18
CA GLN A 211 2.88 21.50 -2.44
C GLN A 211 3.42 20.48 -3.46
N ASP A 212 4.73 20.43 -3.68
CA ASP A 212 5.39 19.57 -4.66
C ASP A 212 5.45 18.07 -4.26
N GLN A 213 5.09 17.72 -3.02
CA GLN A 213 5.16 16.36 -2.47
C GLN A 213 3.84 15.57 -2.57
N LEU A 214 2.89 16.00 -3.42
CA LEU A 214 1.62 15.28 -3.65
C LEU A 214 1.81 13.84 -4.21
N TRP A 215 3.04 13.46 -4.57
CA TRP A 215 3.42 12.19 -5.17
C TRP A 215 3.31 10.97 -4.24
N PHE A 216 3.07 11.14 -2.93
CA PHE A 216 2.95 10.02 -2.00
C PHE A 216 1.60 9.27 -2.05
N MET A 217 0.77 9.52 -3.07
CA MET A 217 -0.51 8.84 -3.26
C MET A 217 -0.35 7.32 -3.40
N CYS A 218 0.62 6.87 -4.22
CA CYS A 218 0.91 5.44 -4.39
C CYS A 218 1.39 4.80 -3.07
N LYS A 219 2.33 5.45 -2.37
CA LYS A 219 2.78 5.01 -1.04
C LYS A 219 1.64 4.91 -0.04
N THR A 220 0.73 5.89 -0.04
CA THR A 220 -0.44 5.92 0.86
C THR A 220 -1.38 4.75 0.57
N ALA A 221 -1.77 4.55 -0.69
CA ALA A 221 -2.62 3.43 -1.09
C ALA A 221 -1.96 2.08 -0.75
N TYR A 222 -0.65 1.95 -1.04
CA TYR A 222 0.12 0.75 -0.74
C TYR A 222 0.12 0.41 0.75
N CYS A 223 0.51 1.35 1.61
CA CYS A 223 0.58 1.09 3.05
C CYS A 223 -0.78 0.69 3.64
N ILE A 224 -1.86 1.36 3.20
CA ILE A 224 -3.23 1.01 3.62
C ILE A 224 -3.60 -0.40 3.16
N LEU A 225 -3.37 -0.71 1.88
CA LEU A 225 -3.71 -2.00 1.30
C LEU A 225 -2.98 -3.14 2.02
N ILE A 226 -1.66 -3.02 2.22
CA ILE A 226 -0.86 -4.05 2.87
C ILE A 226 -1.27 -4.24 4.33
N GLU A 227 -1.53 -3.16 5.06
CA GLU A 227 -2.00 -3.26 6.45
C GLU A 227 -3.31 -4.04 6.55
N ARG A 228 -4.30 -3.70 5.71
CA ARG A 228 -5.62 -4.36 5.75
C ARG A 228 -5.54 -5.81 5.31
N ALA A 229 -4.76 -6.11 4.28
CA ALA A 229 -4.48 -7.48 3.85
C ALA A 229 -3.77 -8.28 4.95
N ALA A 230 -2.80 -7.68 5.65
CA ALA A 230 -2.08 -8.34 6.75
C ALA A 230 -2.99 -8.61 7.95
N LYS A 231 -3.86 -7.65 8.31
CA LYS A 231 -4.89 -7.84 9.35
C LYS A 231 -5.86 -8.96 8.98
N TYR A 232 -6.25 -9.05 7.69
CA TYR A 232 -7.06 -10.15 7.22
C TYR A 232 -6.32 -11.49 7.32
N ALA A 233 -5.11 -11.61 6.77
CA ALA A 233 -4.30 -12.83 6.86
C ALA A 233 -4.09 -13.31 8.29
N ARG A 234 -3.75 -12.40 9.22
CA ARG A 234 -3.61 -12.72 10.65
C ARG A 234 -4.92 -13.25 11.25
N SER A 235 -6.07 -12.68 10.89
CA SER A 235 -7.36 -13.18 11.39
C SER A 235 -7.75 -14.56 10.84
N GLN A 236 -7.06 -15.01 9.78
CA GLN A 236 -7.20 -16.35 9.21
C GLN A 236 -6.05 -17.28 9.66
N ASP A 237 -5.27 -16.88 10.66
CA ASP A 237 -4.11 -17.59 11.19
C ASP A 237 -3.04 -17.93 10.13
N ARG A 238 -2.83 -16.98 9.21
CA ARG A 238 -1.93 -17.11 8.04
C ARG A 238 -0.96 -15.95 7.91
N LYS A 239 0.13 -16.21 7.18
CA LYS A 239 1.06 -15.18 6.70
C LYS A 239 0.55 -14.55 5.41
N LEU A 240 0.94 -13.30 5.15
CA LEU A 240 0.64 -12.60 3.91
C LEU A 240 1.84 -12.65 2.95
N ARG A 241 1.65 -13.15 1.73
CA ARG A 241 2.62 -13.02 0.64
C ARG A 241 2.09 -12.07 -0.42
N VAL A 242 2.94 -11.16 -0.90
CA VAL A 242 2.52 -10.08 -1.81
C VAL A 242 3.13 -10.27 -3.21
N PHE A 243 2.29 -10.19 -4.23
CA PHE A 243 2.64 -10.20 -5.64
C PHE A 243 2.06 -8.97 -6.32
N PHE A 244 2.80 -8.38 -7.25
CA PHE A 244 2.35 -7.20 -7.99
C PHE A 244 2.61 -7.35 -9.49
N GLU A 245 1.78 -6.69 -10.31
CA GLU A 245 2.06 -6.54 -11.74
C GLU A 245 3.28 -5.63 -11.94
N ARG A 246 4.29 -6.14 -12.67
CA ARG A 246 5.43 -5.33 -13.09
C ARG A 246 4.97 -4.26 -14.07
N ALA A 247 5.20 -3.00 -13.72
CA ALA A 247 4.91 -1.86 -14.59
C ALA A 247 6.21 -1.24 -15.12
N GLY A 248 7.18 -0.99 -14.23
CA GLY A 248 8.43 -0.32 -14.56
C GLY A 248 9.46 -0.42 -13.44
N LYS A 249 10.74 -0.29 -13.78
CA LYS A 249 11.85 -0.50 -12.81
C LYS A 249 11.82 0.46 -11.62
N ALA A 250 11.26 1.66 -11.78
CA ALA A 250 11.17 2.62 -10.68
C ALA A 250 10.00 2.25 -9.76
N GLU A 251 8.84 2.04 -10.35
CA GLU A 251 7.59 1.68 -9.70
C GLU A 251 7.74 0.35 -8.92
N ASP A 252 8.34 -0.67 -9.55
CA ASP A 252 8.60 -1.97 -8.94
C ASP A 252 9.51 -1.84 -7.71
N ARG A 253 10.54 -0.97 -7.78
CA ARG A 253 11.45 -0.69 -6.66
C ARG A 253 10.74 0.04 -5.52
N ASP A 254 9.86 0.97 -5.84
CA ASP A 254 9.09 1.73 -4.86
C ASP A 254 8.19 0.81 -4.03
N LEU A 255 7.48 -0.14 -4.64
CA LEU A 255 6.64 -1.10 -3.92
C LEU A 255 7.44 -1.94 -2.92
N VAL A 256 8.64 -2.39 -3.31
CA VAL A 256 9.55 -3.12 -2.41
C VAL A 256 10.04 -2.20 -1.29
N ALA A 257 10.42 -0.96 -1.60
CA ALA A 257 10.86 0.02 -0.62
C ALA A 257 9.75 0.34 0.40
N TYR A 258 8.50 0.47 -0.03
CA TYR A 258 7.36 0.70 0.87
C TYR A 258 7.17 -0.45 1.85
N THR A 259 7.27 -1.72 1.42
CA THR A 259 7.22 -2.86 2.35
C THR A 259 8.39 -2.84 3.34
N ARG A 260 9.60 -2.49 2.91
CA ARG A 260 10.75 -2.36 3.81
C ARG A 260 10.50 -1.28 4.87
N ILE A 261 9.91 -0.15 4.49
CA ILE A 261 9.52 0.91 5.44
C ILE A 261 8.50 0.36 6.45
N LEU A 262 7.44 -0.33 6.01
CA LEU A 262 6.45 -0.93 6.92
C LEU A 262 7.11 -1.88 7.92
N LYS A 263 8.02 -2.74 7.46
CA LYS A 263 8.73 -3.69 8.33
C LYS A 263 9.78 -3.06 9.24
N THR A 264 10.24 -1.83 8.98
CA THR A 264 11.28 -1.18 9.79
C THR A 264 10.70 -0.12 10.72
N GLN A 265 9.66 0.59 10.29
CA GLN A 265 9.11 1.76 10.97
C GLN A 265 7.64 1.59 11.36
N GLY A 266 6.94 0.59 10.82
CA GLY A 266 5.50 0.45 10.98
C GLY A 266 4.72 1.36 10.03
N MET A 267 3.47 1.63 10.36
CA MET A 267 2.63 2.53 9.55
C MET A 267 3.19 3.97 9.53
N PRO A 268 3.31 4.60 8.35
CA PRO A 268 3.90 5.93 8.22
C PRO A 268 2.92 7.07 8.50
N PHE A 269 1.74 6.78 9.04
CA PHE A 269 0.71 7.77 9.32
C PHE A 269 0.83 8.29 10.75
N ASP A 270 0.43 9.55 10.95
CA ASP A 270 0.44 10.18 12.27
C ASP A 270 -0.41 9.39 13.27
N GLY A 271 0.22 8.90 14.34
CA GLY A 271 -0.40 8.06 15.37
C GLY A 271 -1.59 8.73 16.05
N ALA A 272 -1.59 10.07 16.19
CA ALA A 272 -2.71 10.79 16.80
C ALA A 272 -3.98 10.74 15.92
N ASN A 273 -3.80 10.88 14.60
CA ASN A 273 -4.89 10.88 13.63
C ASN A 273 -5.29 9.47 13.16
N SER A 274 -4.42 8.48 13.38
CA SER A 274 -4.63 7.09 12.94
C SER A 274 -4.88 6.09 14.08
N ALA A 275 -4.82 6.52 15.35
CA ALA A 275 -5.04 5.67 16.53
C ALA A 275 -6.29 4.79 16.43
N ASN A 276 -7.39 5.36 15.92
CA ASN A 276 -8.68 4.66 15.78
C ASN A 276 -8.65 3.47 14.81
N TYR A 277 -7.61 3.33 13.97
CA TYR A 277 -7.48 2.21 13.05
C TYR A 277 -6.71 1.02 13.63
N GLY A 278 -6.12 1.15 14.83
CA GLY A 278 -5.33 0.08 15.47
C GLY A 278 -4.17 -0.36 14.58
N SER A 279 -3.26 0.56 14.27
CA SER A 279 -2.25 0.32 13.25
C SER A 279 -1.23 -0.75 13.61
N LEU A 280 -0.80 -1.54 12.62
CA LEU A 280 0.23 -2.56 12.82
C LEU A 280 1.59 -1.91 13.10
N THR A 281 2.29 -2.46 14.08
CA THR A 281 3.68 -2.14 14.40
C THR A 281 4.63 -2.72 13.36
N ALA A 282 5.87 -2.21 13.34
CA ALA A 282 6.93 -2.76 12.49
C ALA A 282 7.16 -4.27 12.73
N GLN A 283 7.08 -4.70 13.99
CA GLN A 283 7.27 -6.09 14.37
C GLN A 283 6.13 -6.97 13.84
N GLU A 284 4.87 -6.55 14.02
CA GLU A 284 3.73 -7.27 13.44
C GLU A 284 3.83 -7.37 11.91
N PHE A 285 4.31 -6.34 11.21
CA PHE A 285 4.56 -6.44 9.78
C PHE A 285 5.63 -7.46 9.41
N LYS A 286 6.72 -7.56 10.18
CA LYS A 286 7.76 -8.59 9.96
C LYS A 286 7.20 -9.98 10.17
N ASP A 287 6.37 -10.14 11.21
CA ASP A 287 5.83 -11.42 11.59
C ASP A 287 4.76 -11.88 10.62
N ILE A 288 3.89 -10.99 10.12
CA ILE A 288 2.76 -11.36 9.26
C ILE A 288 3.16 -11.38 7.78
N VAL A 289 3.89 -10.38 7.29
CA VAL A 289 4.18 -10.23 5.85
C VAL A 289 5.44 -11.02 5.49
N ARG A 290 5.30 -12.07 4.69
CA ARG A 290 6.39 -12.97 4.32
C ARG A 290 7.24 -12.42 3.18
N GLY A 291 8.54 -12.28 3.45
CA GLY A 291 9.53 -11.87 2.45
C GLY A 291 9.31 -10.47 1.85
N GLU A 292 9.90 -10.22 0.70
CA GLU A 292 9.66 -9.00 -0.10
C GLU A 292 8.56 -9.24 -1.14
N PRO A 293 7.80 -8.19 -1.53
CA PRO A 293 6.83 -8.28 -2.62
C PRO A 293 7.48 -8.76 -3.91
N ARG A 294 6.79 -9.60 -4.68
CA ARG A 294 7.33 -10.23 -5.88
C ARG A 294 6.62 -9.76 -7.15
N GLY A 295 7.38 -9.12 -8.04
CA GLY A 295 6.86 -8.69 -9.34
C GLY A 295 6.62 -9.88 -10.28
N LYS A 296 5.43 -9.92 -10.88
CA LYS A 296 4.97 -10.89 -11.89
C LYS A 296 4.48 -10.15 -13.14
N THR A 297 4.37 -10.84 -14.27
CA THR A 297 3.84 -10.25 -15.51
C THR A 297 2.33 -10.48 -15.63
N LYS A 298 1.62 -9.68 -16.45
CA LYS A 298 0.18 -9.88 -16.73
C LYS A 298 -0.16 -11.25 -17.32
N ALA A 299 0.82 -11.99 -17.83
CA ALA A 299 0.61 -13.39 -18.22
C ALA A 299 0.18 -14.29 -17.04
N THR A 300 0.38 -13.84 -15.79
CA THR A 300 -0.06 -14.54 -14.58
C THR A 300 -1.57 -14.39 -14.41
N PRO A 301 -2.36 -15.49 -14.42
CA PRO A 301 -3.82 -15.42 -14.32
C PRO A 301 -4.34 -14.62 -13.12
N MET A 302 -3.73 -14.80 -11.95
CA MET A 302 -4.14 -14.11 -10.72
C MET A 302 -4.05 -12.58 -10.83
N LEU A 303 -3.07 -12.05 -11.58
CA LEU A 303 -2.98 -10.60 -11.84
C LEU A 303 -4.06 -10.11 -12.82
N GLN A 304 -4.50 -10.96 -13.75
CA GLN A 304 -5.64 -10.64 -14.61
C GLN A 304 -6.94 -10.63 -13.80
N ILE A 305 -7.12 -11.59 -12.88
CA ILE A 305 -8.27 -11.58 -11.97
C ILE A 305 -8.22 -10.35 -11.05
N ALA A 306 -7.04 -9.98 -10.54
CA ALA A 306 -6.86 -8.75 -9.75
C ALA A 306 -7.31 -7.48 -10.51
N ASP A 307 -6.90 -7.33 -11.77
CA ASP A 307 -7.34 -6.24 -12.68
C ASP A 307 -8.88 -6.21 -12.85
N LEU A 308 -9.46 -7.38 -13.09
CA LEU A 308 -10.91 -7.54 -13.30
C LEU A 308 -11.71 -7.19 -12.04
N TYR A 309 -11.17 -7.46 -10.85
CA TYR A 309 -11.79 -7.11 -9.56
C TYR A 309 -11.59 -5.64 -9.18
N LEU A 310 -10.44 -5.04 -9.53
CA LEU A 310 -10.07 -3.70 -9.06
C LEU A 310 -11.01 -2.61 -9.57
N TYR A 311 -11.40 -2.64 -10.84
CA TYR A 311 -12.26 -1.61 -11.40
C TYR A 311 -13.67 -1.58 -10.76
N PRO A 312 -14.39 -2.70 -10.58
CA PRO A 312 -15.63 -2.72 -9.80
C PRO A 312 -15.49 -2.12 -8.40
N MET A 313 -14.41 -2.44 -7.67
CA MET A 313 -14.15 -1.85 -6.36
C MET A 313 -13.94 -0.33 -6.44
N ALA A 314 -13.15 0.15 -7.40
CA ALA A 314 -12.97 1.59 -7.60
C ALA A 314 -14.30 2.28 -7.96
N LYS A 315 -15.10 1.69 -8.86
CA LYS A 315 -16.41 2.23 -9.27
C LYS A 315 -17.42 2.24 -8.12
N GLY A 316 -17.41 1.23 -7.24
CA GLY A 316 -18.29 1.14 -6.07
C GLY A 316 -18.17 2.33 -5.12
N GLY A 317 -16.98 2.96 -5.03
CA GLY A 317 -16.79 4.17 -4.23
C GLY A 317 -17.48 5.41 -4.78
N TYR A 318 -17.71 5.46 -6.09
CA TYR A 318 -18.41 6.56 -6.77
C TYR A 318 -19.88 6.24 -7.02
N ASP A 319 -20.19 4.97 -7.22
CA ASP A 319 -21.51 4.47 -7.57
C ASP A 319 -21.71 3.09 -6.92
N PRO A 320 -22.27 3.05 -5.69
CA PRO A 320 -22.55 1.80 -4.99
C PRO A 320 -23.58 0.91 -5.70
N SER A 321 -24.34 1.46 -6.65
CA SER A 321 -25.33 0.72 -7.44
C SER A 321 -24.71 -0.03 -8.62
N TYR A 322 -23.43 0.20 -8.91
CA TYR A 322 -22.73 -0.40 -10.04
C TYR A 322 -22.84 -1.93 -10.01
N ARG A 323 -23.49 -2.52 -11.02
CA ARG A 323 -23.90 -3.93 -11.03
C ARG A 323 -22.75 -4.92 -10.73
N PRO A 324 -21.56 -4.81 -11.35
CA PRO A 324 -20.45 -5.70 -11.00
C PRO A 324 -20.00 -5.58 -9.54
N TYR A 325 -19.99 -4.38 -8.98
CA TYR A 325 -19.65 -4.18 -7.56
C TYR A 325 -20.68 -4.85 -6.65
N LYS A 326 -21.98 -4.62 -6.92
CA LYS A 326 -23.08 -5.26 -6.20
C LYS A 326 -23.00 -6.79 -6.26
N ALA A 327 -22.79 -7.35 -7.45
CA ALA A 327 -22.70 -8.79 -7.63
C ALA A 327 -21.55 -9.39 -6.80
N LEU A 328 -20.38 -8.74 -6.78
CA LEU A 328 -19.25 -9.16 -5.95
C LEU A 328 -19.57 -9.08 -4.45
N MET A 329 -20.23 -8.01 -3.98
CA MET A 329 -20.69 -7.91 -2.59
C MET A 329 -21.68 -9.02 -2.21
N GLU A 330 -22.73 -9.22 -3.02
CA GLU A 330 -23.79 -10.19 -2.79
C GLU A 330 -23.26 -11.64 -2.73
N HIS A 331 -22.22 -11.95 -3.51
CA HIS A 331 -21.57 -13.27 -3.52
C HIS A 331 -20.40 -13.38 -2.54
N LYS A 332 -20.25 -12.41 -1.63
CA LYS A 332 -19.19 -12.34 -0.62
C LYS A 332 -17.78 -12.42 -1.23
N ARG A 333 -17.59 -11.81 -2.39
CA ARG A 333 -16.31 -11.75 -3.10
C ARG A 333 -15.51 -10.49 -2.77
N LEU A 334 -16.01 -9.58 -1.94
CA LEU A 334 -15.27 -8.41 -1.45
C LEU A 334 -15.06 -8.50 0.06
N ILE A 335 -13.94 -7.97 0.57
CA ILE A 335 -13.58 -8.04 1.98
C ILE A 335 -14.66 -7.43 2.89
N ASP A 336 -15.35 -6.38 2.43
CA ASP A 336 -16.41 -5.69 3.19
C ASP A 336 -17.57 -6.63 3.54
N ALA A 337 -17.84 -7.65 2.72
CA ALA A 337 -18.90 -8.62 2.96
C ALA A 337 -18.57 -9.64 4.08
N HIS A 338 -17.33 -9.64 4.59
CA HIS A 338 -16.84 -10.55 5.64
C HIS A 338 -16.56 -9.84 6.96
N LEU A 339 -16.82 -8.53 7.02
CA LEU A 339 -16.52 -7.71 8.19
C LEU A 339 -17.81 -7.16 8.79
N PRO A 340 -17.89 -7.07 10.13
CA PRO A 340 -18.99 -6.37 10.76
C PRO A 340 -18.83 -4.84 10.53
N PRO A 341 -19.93 -4.06 10.59
CA PRO A 341 -19.93 -2.64 10.24
C PRO A 341 -18.86 -1.79 10.94
N GLU A 342 -18.60 -2.08 12.22
CA GLU A 342 -17.63 -1.38 13.06
C GLU A 342 -16.16 -1.57 12.60
N GLU A 343 -15.88 -2.65 11.87
CA GLU A 343 -14.53 -2.95 11.37
C GLU A 343 -14.28 -2.46 9.95
N LEU A 344 -15.33 -2.13 9.18
CA LEU A 344 -15.21 -1.70 7.78
C LEU A 344 -14.26 -0.51 7.62
N ALA A 345 -14.34 0.45 8.55
CA ALA A 345 -13.51 1.64 8.52
C ALA A 345 -12.01 1.33 8.60
N SER A 346 -11.60 0.27 9.31
CA SER A 346 -10.20 -0.09 9.56
C SER A 346 -9.69 -1.26 8.73
N ARG A 347 -10.57 -2.18 8.29
CA ARG A 347 -10.20 -3.44 7.64
C ARG A 347 -10.78 -3.65 6.24
N GLY A 348 -11.82 -2.90 5.85
CA GLY A 348 -12.50 -3.08 4.56
C GLY A 348 -11.77 -2.50 3.34
N ILE A 349 -12.48 -2.21 2.27
CA ILE A 349 -11.99 -1.40 1.14
C ILE A 349 -11.85 0.05 1.63
N LYS A 350 -10.70 0.69 1.39
CA LYS A 350 -10.51 2.10 1.74
C LYS A 350 -10.91 2.99 0.58
N TYR A 351 -11.91 3.84 0.80
CA TYR A 351 -12.18 5.00 -0.05
C TYR A 351 -11.63 6.26 0.64
N SER A 352 -10.48 6.75 0.18
CA SER A 352 -9.75 7.88 0.76
C SER A 352 -10.00 9.18 -0.01
N CYS A 353 -10.24 10.26 0.72
CA CYS A 353 -10.53 11.59 0.18
C CYS A 353 -11.84 11.71 -0.63
N PHE A 354 -12.80 10.83 -0.38
CA PHE A 354 -14.12 10.81 -1.05
C PHE A 354 -15.14 11.83 -0.49
N ASP A 355 -14.73 12.84 0.30
CA ASP A 355 -15.68 13.75 0.97
C ASP A 355 -16.61 14.44 -0.04
N ARG A 356 -16.06 14.85 -1.18
CA ARG A 356 -16.82 15.49 -2.27
C ARG A 356 -17.80 14.54 -2.96
N VAL A 357 -17.50 13.24 -2.97
CA VAL A 357 -18.36 12.22 -3.57
C VAL A 357 -19.52 11.92 -2.63
N LYS A 358 -19.27 11.84 -1.32
CA LYS A 358 -20.29 11.59 -0.30
C LYS A 358 -21.26 12.76 -0.11
N ASN A 359 -20.82 13.98 -0.42
CA ASN A 359 -21.63 15.19 -0.28
C ASN A 359 -22.37 15.59 -1.56
N LYS A 360 -22.39 14.76 -2.61
CA LYS A 360 -23.35 14.94 -3.70
C LYS A 360 -24.70 14.49 -3.15
N ASP A 361 -25.62 15.44 -2.94
CA ASP A 361 -27.02 15.12 -2.66
C ASP A 361 -27.54 14.18 -3.77
N PRO A 362 -28.39 13.20 -3.44
CA PRO A 362 -29.03 12.39 -4.47
C PRO A 362 -29.93 13.31 -5.31
N ASP A 363 -29.53 13.53 -6.56
CA ASP A 363 -30.38 14.18 -7.57
C ASP A 363 -31.68 13.41 -7.80
#